data_AF-A0A425Y414-F1
#
_entry.id   AF-A0A425Y414-F1
#
_cell.length_a   1.000
_cell.length_b   1.000
_cell.length_c   1.000
_cell.angle_alpha   90.00
_cell.angle_beta   90.00
_cell.angle_gamma   90.00
#
_symmetry.space_group_name_H-M   'P 1'
#
loop_
_entity.id
_entity.type
_entity.pdbx_description
1 polymer ?
#
loop_
_entity_poly.entity_id
_entity_poly.type
_entity_poly.pdbx_seq_one_letter_code
_entity_poly.pdbx_strand_id
1 'polypeptide(L)'
;MIYDKEKYKIWDWKSPVILHWIINPGLMINELILGQTIPKVMLIEREGDKPFMQRSLIPCPHCGERHSGLKYSAQNKTAIKNWFGFYCDKCTKIIPVQRNLTSLIVLIITFPIWGWFRKSLEKNWLDRQPERYKNLNMELETPKMTTRNWLKMGLVWGLFMYLIMVFIFPLMMQEQVTQKSMLIGIPIWLIGGLGFGFTMKIWMNRKGKIAHNN
;
A
#
# COMPACT_ATOMS: atom_id res chain seq x y z
N MET A 1 14.65 11.60 -13.33
CA MET A 1 14.98 11.97 -11.94
C MET A 1 16.43 11.59 -11.69
N ILE A 2 17.22 12.51 -11.15
CA ILE A 2 18.61 12.25 -10.75
C ILE A 2 18.59 11.80 -9.28
N TYR A 3 19.20 10.66 -8.98
CA TYR A 3 19.37 10.15 -7.62
C TYR A 3 20.65 9.32 -7.55
N ASP A 4 21.21 9.23 -6.35
CA ASP A 4 22.37 8.42 -6.06
C ASP A 4 22.00 6.92 -6.07
N LYS A 5 22.50 6.18 -7.06
CA LYS A 5 22.21 4.75 -7.27
C LYS A 5 22.95 3.85 -6.29
N GLU A 6 24.05 4.33 -5.72
CA GLU A 6 24.83 3.64 -4.69
C GLU A 6 24.08 3.70 -3.38
N LYS A 7 23.61 4.89 -2.99
CA LYS A 7 22.84 5.07 -1.76
C LYS A 7 21.42 4.50 -1.83
N TYR A 8 20.73 4.63 -2.97
CA TYR A 8 19.32 4.28 -3.11
C TYR A 8 19.05 3.18 -4.13
N LYS A 9 18.15 2.26 -3.77
CA LYS A 9 17.49 1.35 -4.69
C LYS A 9 16.17 1.95 -5.15
N ILE A 10 15.94 2.04 -6.46
CA ILE A 10 14.67 2.49 -7.04
C ILE A 10 13.67 1.33 -7.11
N TRP A 11 12.44 1.59 -6.67
CA TRP A 11 11.27 0.77 -6.95
C TRP A 11 10.32 1.59 -7.83
N ASP A 12 10.13 1.09 -9.04
CA ASP A 12 9.16 1.58 -10.01
C ASP A 12 8.36 0.37 -10.57
N TRP A 13 7.65 0.59 -11.68
CA TRP A 13 6.85 -0.44 -12.36
C TRP A 13 7.64 -1.70 -12.76
N LYS A 14 8.98 -1.63 -12.84
CA LYS A 14 9.84 -2.78 -13.14
C LYS A 14 10.12 -3.66 -11.92
N SER A 15 9.85 -3.18 -10.71
CA SER A 15 10.02 -3.99 -9.51
C SER A 15 8.91 -5.04 -9.41
N PRO A 16 9.22 -6.31 -9.05
CA PRO A 16 8.20 -7.36 -8.97
C PRO A 16 7.03 -7.04 -8.04
N VAL A 17 7.30 -6.34 -6.92
CA VAL A 17 6.27 -5.95 -5.95
C VAL A 17 5.29 -4.95 -6.54
N ILE A 18 5.79 -3.95 -7.28
CA ILE A 18 4.94 -2.95 -7.94
C ILE A 18 4.25 -3.57 -9.15
N LEU A 19 4.92 -4.45 -9.90
CA LEU A 19 4.30 -5.15 -11.02
C LEU A 19 3.12 -6.00 -10.55
N HIS A 20 3.28 -6.75 -9.45
CA HIS A 20 2.17 -7.47 -8.81
C HIS A 20 1.01 -6.53 -8.47
N TRP A 21 1.31 -5.33 -7.95
CA TRP A 21 0.27 -4.33 -7.67
C TRP A 21 -0.49 -3.89 -8.93
N ILE A 22 0.23 -3.67 -10.03
CA ILE A 22 -0.36 -3.22 -11.30
C ILE A 22 -1.30 -4.28 -11.88
N ILE A 23 -0.93 -5.56 -11.81
CA ILE A 23 -1.67 -6.63 -12.50
C ILE A 23 -2.74 -7.32 -11.66
N ASN A 24 -2.69 -7.23 -10.33
CA ASN A 24 -3.60 -7.97 -9.44
C ASN A 24 -5.00 -7.35 -9.44
N PRO A 25 -6.03 -8.01 -10.00
CA PRO A 25 -7.37 -7.43 -10.12
C PRO A 25 -8.04 -7.19 -8.76
N GLY A 26 -7.68 -7.95 -7.71
CA GLY A 26 -8.23 -7.77 -6.37
C GLY A 26 -7.88 -6.42 -5.74
N LEU A 27 -6.77 -5.80 -6.16
CA LEU A 27 -6.36 -4.48 -5.66
C LEU A 27 -7.18 -3.33 -6.22
N MET A 28 -8.05 -3.60 -7.20
CA MET A 28 -9.00 -2.60 -7.69
C MET A 28 -9.88 -2.05 -6.56
N ILE A 29 -10.32 -2.90 -5.62
CA ILE A 29 -11.13 -2.46 -4.48
C ILE A 29 -10.33 -1.50 -3.59
N ASN A 30 -9.07 -1.85 -3.31
CA ASN A 30 -8.18 -0.99 -2.51
C ASN A 30 -7.96 0.37 -3.18
N GLU A 31 -7.74 0.39 -4.50
CA GLU A 31 -7.47 1.62 -5.24
C GLU A 31 -8.72 2.49 -5.42
N LEU A 32 -9.82 1.93 -5.91
CA LEU A 32 -11.01 2.71 -6.25
C LEU A 32 -11.86 3.06 -5.03
N ILE A 33 -12.05 2.12 -4.11
CA ILE A 33 -12.94 2.33 -2.95
C ILE A 33 -12.19 3.03 -1.82
N LEU A 34 -11.02 2.51 -1.44
CA LEU A 34 -10.27 3.05 -0.30
C LEU A 34 -9.33 4.20 -0.70
N GLY A 35 -8.95 4.31 -1.97
CA GLY A 35 -7.90 5.25 -2.39
C GLY A 35 -6.52 4.84 -1.89
N GLN A 36 -6.27 3.54 -1.71
CA GLN A 36 -4.95 3.02 -1.37
C GLN A 36 -4.15 2.84 -2.66
N THR A 37 -3.02 3.55 -2.79
CA THR A 37 -2.22 3.60 -4.02
C THR A 37 -0.73 3.44 -3.72
N ILE A 38 0.05 3.07 -4.73
CA ILE A 38 1.52 3.01 -4.64
C ILE A 38 2.13 4.17 -5.46
N PRO A 39 3.19 4.83 -4.98
CA PRO A 39 3.81 5.95 -5.71
C PRO A 39 4.44 5.45 -7.01
N LYS A 40 4.46 6.30 -8.05
CA LYS A 40 5.06 5.93 -9.34
C LYS A 40 6.54 5.56 -9.20
N VAL A 41 7.23 6.25 -8.30
CA VAL A 41 8.64 6.03 -7.96
C VAL A 41 8.78 6.05 -6.44
N MET A 42 9.53 5.08 -5.91
CA MET A 42 9.98 5.04 -4.53
C MET A 42 11.49 4.80 -4.50
N LEU A 43 12.19 5.52 -3.62
CA LEU A 43 13.60 5.27 -3.33
C LEU A 43 13.71 4.57 -1.99
N ILE A 44 14.53 3.52 -1.91
CA ILE A 44 14.78 2.79 -0.68
C ILE A 44 16.25 2.88 -0.36
N GLU A 45 16.59 3.39 0.81
CA GLU A 45 17.97 3.42 1.29
C GLU A 45 18.50 2.00 1.41
N ARG A 46 19.66 1.75 0.79
CA ARG A 46 20.29 0.43 0.79
C ARG A 46 20.87 0.09 2.14
N GLU A 47 21.43 1.09 2.81
CA GLU A 47 22.18 0.95 4.04
C GLU A 47 21.42 1.48 5.25
N GLY A 48 21.88 1.10 6.44
CA GLY A 48 21.35 1.58 7.71
C GLY A 48 20.62 0.52 8.51
N ASP A 49 20.52 0.79 9.82
CA ASP A 49 19.92 -0.10 10.81
C ASP A 49 18.38 -0.01 10.88
N LYS A 50 17.82 0.95 10.15
CA LYS A 50 16.39 1.26 10.12
C LYS A 50 15.58 0.17 9.38
N PRO A 51 14.36 -0.14 9.82
CA PRO A 51 13.43 -1.03 9.12
C PRO A 51 13.00 -0.45 7.76
N PHE A 52 12.43 -1.30 6.91
CA PHE A 52 12.05 -0.96 5.54
C PHE A 52 11.24 0.34 5.40
N MET A 53 10.21 0.52 6.24
CA MET A 53 9.32 1.68 6.17
C MET A 53 10.04 3.02 6.38
N GLN A 54 11.03 3.06 7.28
CA GLN A 54 11.81 4.27 7.56
C GLN A 54 12.85 4.59 6.48
N ARG A 55 13.28 3.57 5.73
CA ARG A 55 14.23 3.71 4.62
C ARG A 55 13.56 4.06 3.29
N SER A 56 12.23 4.04 3.25
CA SER A 56 11.44 4.36 2.06
C SER A 56 11.25 5.86 1.94
N LEU A 57 11.54 6.40 0.76
CA LEU A 57 11.38 7.79 0.39
C LEU A 57 10.56 7.89 -0.89
N ILE A 58 9.70 8.90 -0.94
CA ILE A 58 8.82 9.19 -2.07
C ILE A 58 9.21 10.56 -2.63
N PRO A 59 9.92 10.60 -3.77
CA PRO A 59 10.33 11.85 -4.37
C PRO A 59 9.17 12.55 -5.08
N CYS A 60 9.04 13.85 -4.85
CA CYS A 60 8.15 14.70 -5.63
C CYS A 60 8.79 15.05 -6.98
N PRO A 61 8.18 14.71 -8.12
CA PRO A 61 8.76 15.03 -9.44
C PRO A 61 8.71 16.53 -9.77
N HIS A 62 7.92 17.31 -9.02
CA HIS A 62 7.71 18.73 -9.31
C HIS A 62 8.73 19.64 -8.62
N CYS A 63 9.10 19.34 -7.38
CA CYS A 63 10.00 20.19 -6.57
C CYS A 63 11.22 19.45 -6.02
N GLY A 64 11.39 18.16 -6.33
CA GLY A 64 12.54 17.35 -5.92
C GLY A 64 12.55 16.93 -4.45
N GLU A 65 11.57 17.36 -3.64
CA GLU A 65 11.48 17.02 -2.22
C GLU A 65 11.34 15.51 -2.01
N ARG A 66 12.02 14.97 -0.99
CA ARG A 66 12.01 13.54 -0.68
C ARG A 66 11.22 13.32 0.60
N HIS A 67 9.97 12.90 0.46
CA HIS A 67 9.13 12.63 1.62
C HIS A 67 9.42 11.25 2.20
N SER A 68 9.46 11.12 3.53
CA SER A 68 9.46 9.81 4.18
C SER A 68 8.21 9.01 3.79
N GLY A 69 8.35 7.71 3.56
CA GLY A 69 7.22 6.82 3.33
C GLY A 69 6.25 6.76 4.51
N LEU A 70 6.72 7.06 5.73
CA LEU A 70 5.85 7.18 6.91
C LEU A 70 4.78 8.26 6.74
N LYS A 71 5.06 9.31 5.96
CA LYS A 71 4.09 10.36 5.65
C LYS A 71 2.79 9.83 5.05
N TYR A 72 2.84 8.72 4.32
CA TYR A 72 1.71 8.12 3.61
C TYR A 72 1.38 6.72 4.16
N SER A 73 1.52 6.54 5.47
CA SER A 73 1.39 5.25 6.14
C SER A 73 0.12 5.14 6.98
N ALA A 74 -0.19 3.91 7.41
CA ALA A 74 -1.34 3.64 8.26
C ALA A 74 -1.22 4.30 9.65
N GLN A 75 0.01 4.39 10.20
CA GLN A 75 0.28 5.06 11.49
C GLN A 75 -0.20 6.52 11.45
N ASN A 76 0.13 7.22 10.37
CA ASN A 76 -0.29 8.60 10.15
C ASN A 76 -1.70 8.74 9.57
N LYS A 77 -2.48 7.65 9.46
CA LYS A 77 -3.84 7.64 8.90
C LYS A 77 -3.92 8.23 7.47
N THR A 78 -2.82 8.17 6.73
CA THR A 78 -2.65 8.75 5.39
C THR A 78 -2.38 7.71 4.31
N ALA A 79 -2.42 6.42 4.63
CA ALA A 79 -2.27 5.32 3.65
C ALA A 79 -3.43 5.21 2.64
N ILE A 80 -4.61 5.70 3.00
CA ILE A 80 -5.83 5.65 2.20
C ILE A 80 -6.28 7.06 1.79
N LYS A 81 -7.33 7.16 0.99
CA LYS A 81 -7.88 8.41 0.45
C LYS A 81 -6.88 9.16 -0.43
N ASN A 82 -6.04 8.45 -1.18
CA ASN A 82 -5.05 8.97 -2.11
C ASN A 82 -5.50 8.77 -3.58
N TRP A 83 -6.80 8.91 -3.87
CA TRP A 83 -7.39 8.58 -5.17
C TRP A 83 -6.73 9.30 -6.36
N PHE A 84 -6.27 10.54 -6.18
CA PHE A 84 -5.62 11.32 -7.24
C PHE A 84 -4.09 11.21 -7.22
N GLY A 85 -3.51 10.79 -6.09
CA GLY A 85 -2.08 10.64 -5.88
C GLY A 85 -1.68 11.01 -4.46
N PHE A 86 -0.39 11.23 -4.23
CA PHE A 86 0.10 11.71 -2.93
C PHE A 86 0.26 13.22 -2.89
N TYR A 87 0.03 13.82 -1.73
CA TYR A 87 0.15 15.26 -1.53
C TYR A 87 1.55 15.69 -1.09
N CYS A 88 2.18 16.57 -1.88
CA CYS A 88 3.41 17.26 -1.49
C CYS A 88 3.07 18.53 -0.70
N ASP A 89 3.54 18.63 0.54
CA ASP A 89 3.38 19.82 1.40
C ASP A 89 4.33 20.96 1.01
N LYS A 90 5.45 20.67 0.34
CA LYS A 90 6.40 21.70 -0.12
C LYS A 90 5.90 22.51 -1.31
N CYS A 91 5.35 21.84 -2.32
CA CYS A 91 4.91 22.50 -3.55
C CYS A 91 3.40 22.40 -3.82
N THR A 92 2.64 21.78 -2.91
CA THR A 92 1.17 21.61 -2.99
C THR A 92 0.66 20.82 -4.20
N LYS A 93 1.56 20.22 -5.00
CA LYS A 93 1.22 19.43 -6.18
C LYS A 93 1.05 17.95 -5.85
N ILE A 94 0.33 17.26 -6.73
CA ILE A 94 0.06 15.83 -6.67
C ILE A 94 1.27 15.04 -7.18
N ILE A 95 1.81 14.17 -6.34
CA ILE A 95 2.83 13.18 -6.70
C ILE A 95 2.11 11.99 -7.36
N PRO A 96 2.54 11.58 -8.57
CA PRO A 96 1.86 10.55 -9.33
C PRO A 96 2.01 9.17 -8.70
N VAL A 97 0.99 8.34 -8.93
CA VAL A 97 0.88 6.96 -8.44
C VAL A 97 0.89 5.96 -9.60
N GLN A 98 1.19 4.70 -9.28
CA GLN A 98 0.93 3.57 -10.15
C GLN A 98 -0.58 3.28 -10.14
N ARG A 99 -1.13 3.03 -11.32
CA ARG A 99 -2.52 2.60 -11.48
C ARG A 99 -2.55 1.10 -11.69
N ASN A 100 -3.41 0.42 -10.96
CA ASN A 100 -3.77 -0.95 -11.24
C ASN A 100 -4.51 -1.04 -12.59
N LEU A 101 -4.21 -2.06 -13.39
CA LEU A 101 -4.75 -2.23 -14.73
C LEU A 101 -6.28 -2.39 -14.71
N THR A 102 -6.81 -3.19 -13.80
CA THR A 102 -8.25 -3.37 -13.63
C THR A 102 -8.92 -2.07 -13.19
N SER A 103 -8.28 -1.32 -12.28
CA SER A 103 -8.76 0.02 -11.90
C SER A 103 -8.82 0.98 -13.08
N LEU A 104 -7.80 0.97 -13.93
CA LEU A 104 -7.76 1.81 -15.14
C LEU A 104 -8.90 1.46 -16.10
N ILE A 105 -9.14 0.16 -16.34
CA ILE A 105 -10.25 -0.31 -17.20
C ILE A 105 -11.58 0.18 -16.64
N VAL A 106 -11.84 0.00 -15.35
CA VAL A 106 -13.09 0.47 -14.71
C VAL A 106 -13.22 1.99 -14.80
N LEU A 107 -12.15 2.75 -14.55
CA LEU A 107 -12.17 4.21 -14.66
C LEU A 107 -12.47 4.68 -16.09
N ILE A 108 -11.95 3.99 -17.11
CA ILE A 108 -12.23 4.30 -18.52
C ILE A 108 -13.70 4.02 -18.85
N ILE A 109 -14.20 2.83 -18.50
CA ILE A 109 -15.58 2.43 -18.79
C ILE A 109 -16.59 3.35 -18.07
N THR A 110 -16.29 3.71 -16.83
CA THR A 110 -17.16 4.59 -16.02
C THR A 110 -16.96 6.08 -16.30
N PHE A 111 -15.97 6.47 -17.10
CA PHE A 111 -15.62 7.87 -17.36
C PHE A 111 -16.81 8.74 -17.81
N PRO A 112 -17.75 8.28 -18.65
CA PRO A 112 -18.92 9.09 -19.04
C PRO A 112 -19.77 9.57 -17.86
N ILE A 113 -19.76 8.87 -16.72
CA ILE A 113 -20.59 9.18 -15.54
C ILE A 113 -19.99 10.32 -14.71
N TRP A 114 -18.66 10.39 -14.61
CA TRP A 114 -17.97 11.28 -13.66
C TRP A 114 -16.91 12.19 -14.30
N GLY A 115 -16.55 11.95 -15.55
CA GLY A 115 -15.48 12.64 -16.26
C GLY A 115 -15.68 14.16 -16.32
N TRP A 116 -16.92 14.61 -16.48
CA TRP A 116 -17.29 16.04 -16.53
C TRP A 116 -17.02 16.81 -15.22
N PHE A 117 -16.95 16.15 -14.06
CA PHE A 117 -16.71 16.77 -12.77
C PHE A 117 -15.40 16.30 -12.12
N ARG A 118 -14.58 15.49 -12.84
CA ARG A 118 -13.28 15.02 -12.37
C ARG A 118 -12.39 16.12 -11.82
N LYS A 119 -12.28 17.25 -12.54
CA LYS A 119 -11.43 18.39 -12.12
C LYS A 119 -11.93 19.00 -10.80
N SER A 120 -13.25 19.07 -10.61
CA SER A 120 -13.82 19.53 -9.34
C SER A 120 -13.53 18.56 -8.21
N LEU A 121 -13.62 17.24 -8.44
CA LEU A 121 -13.26 16.24 -7.44
C LEU A 121 -11.78 16.31 -7.07
N GLU A 122 -10.89 16.45 -8.06
CA GLU A 122 -9.45 16.56 -7.84
C GLU A 122 -9.10 17.80 -7.02
N LYS A 123 -9.69 18.96 -7.36
CA LYS A 123 -9.51 20.20 -6.61
C LYS A 123 -10.04 20.08 -5.18
N ASN A 124 -11.30 19.64 -5.01
CA ASN A 124 -11.90 19.46 -3.69
C ASN A 124 -11.12 18.45 -2.83
N TRP A 125 -10.55 17.42 -3.46
CA TRP A 125 -9.65 16.50 -2.79
C TRP A 125 -8.36 17.21 -2.38
N LEU A 126 -7.71 17.95 -3.28
CA LEU A 126 -6.44 18.64 -3.02
C LEU A 126 -6.56 19.67 -1.89
N ASP A 127 -7.64 20.44 -1.87
CA ASP A 127 -7.91 21.49 -0.88
C ASP A 127 -8.03 20.94 0.55
N ARG A 128 -8.40 19.65 0.69
CA ARG A 128 -8.50 18.97 2.00
C ARG A 128 -7.19 18.37 2.49
N GLN A 129 -6.16 18.29 1.63
CA GLN A 129 -4.91 17.63 1.99
C GLN A 129 -4.08 18.38 3.04
N PRO A 130 -3.91 19.72 2.99
CA PRO A 130 -3.07 20.43 3.97
C PRO A 130 -3.39 20.04 5.42
N GLU A 131 -4.68 20.03 5.79
CA GLU A 131 -5.12 19.61 7.13
C GLU A 131 -4.79 18.16 7.45
N ARG A 132 -4.92 17.24 6.48
CA ARG A 132 -4.64 15.81 6.67
C ARG A 132 -3.17 15.52 6.96
N TYR A 133 -2.27 16.38 6.52
CA TYR A 133 -0.82 16.21 6.68
C TYR A 133 -0.23 17.13 7.77
N LYS A 134 -1.06 17.72 8.63
CA LYS A 134 -0.58 18.41 9.83
C LYS A 134 -0.19 17.42 10.94
N ASN A 135 0.81 17.78 11.74
CA ASN A 135 1.20 17.08 12.97
C ASN A 135 1.47 15.59 12.78
N LEU A 136 2.17 15.23 11.70
CA LEU A 136 2.51 13.83 11.39
C LEU A 136 3.63 13.32 12.29
N ASN A 137 3.51 12.07 12.71
CA ASN A 137 4.59 11.38 13.38
C ASN A 137 5.54 10.76 12.33
N MET A 138 6.75 11.30 12.24
CA MET A 138 7.77 10.87 11.28
C MET A 138 8.71 9.80 11.85
N GLU A 139 8.46 9.38 13.09
CA GLU A 139 9.14 8.28 13.75
C GLU A 139 8.21 7.06 13.86
N LEU A 140 8.77 5.86 13.91
CA LEU A 140 7.94 4.66 14.07
C LEU A 140 7.52 4.52 15.53
N GLU A 141 6.22 4.40 15.79
CA GLU A 141 5.70 4.07 17.13
C GLU A 141 6.25 2.72 17.62
N THR A 142 6.37 1.76 16.71
CA THR A 142 7.03 0.47 16.98
C THR A 142 8.11 0.21 15.93
N PRO A 143 9.40 0.29 16.28
CA PRO A 143 10.48 0.11 15.31
C PRO A 143 10.59 -1.31 14.78
N LYS A 144 9.94 -2.28 15.45
CA LYS A 144 9.91 -3.68 15.05
C LYS A 144 8.51 -4.24 15.19
N MET A 145 8.12 -5.05 14.21
CA MET A 145 6.93 -5.88 14.31
C MET A 145 7.15 -7.00 15.31
N THR A 146 6.49 -6.90 16.46
CA THR A 146 6.56 -7.85 17.58
C THR A 146 5.80 -9.14 17.27
N THR A 147 6.03 -10.18 18.08
CA THR A 147 5.30 -11.46 17.94
C THR A 147 3.78 -11.27 18.01
N ARG A 148 3.32 -10.46 18.96
CA ARG A 148 1.89 -10.14 19.11
C ARG A 148 1.32 -9.44 17.88
N ASN A 149 2.05 -8.50 17.30
CA ASN A 149 1.57 -7.69 16.18
C ASN A 149 1.40 -8.51 14.91
N TRP A 150 2.39 -9.33 14.53
CA TRP A 150 2.26 -10.13 13.30
C TRP A 150 1.25 -11.26 13.46
N LEU A 151 1.13 -11.86 14.65
CA LEU A 151 0.09 -12.86 14.94
C LEU A 151 -1.29 -12.24 14.81
N LYS A 152 -1.53 -11.08 15.44
CA LYS A 152 -2.81 -10.37 15.33
C LYS A 152 -3.14 -10.04 13.88
N MET A 153 -2.17 -9.50 13.12
CA MET A 153 -2.35 -9.18 11.71
C MET A 153 -2.67 -10.42 10.87
N GLY A 154 -1.94 -11.51 11.07
CA GLY A 154 -2.14 -12.78 10.37
C GLY A 154 -3.47 -13.44 10.68
N LEU A 155 -3.89 -13.46 11.94
CA LEU A 155 -5.17 -14.03 12.37
C LEU A 155 -6.36 -13.21 11.86
N VAL A 156 -6.28 -11.87 11.92
CA VAL A 156 -7.34 -11.01 11.37
C VAL A 156 -7.45 -11.18 9.86
N TRP A 157 -6.32 -11.23 9.15
CA TRP A 157 -6.31 -11.48 7.70
C TRP A 157 -6.85 -12.88 7.36
N GLY A 158 -6.44 -13.92 8.10
CA GLY A 158 -6.89 -15.29 7.89
C GLY A 158 -8.40 -15.43 8.12
N LEU A 159 -8.92 -14.84 9.20
CA LEU A 159 -10.37 -14.81 9.46
C LEU A 159 -11.13 -14.07 8.35
N PHE A 160 -10.62 -12.92 7.92
CA PHE A 160 -11.22 -12.16 6.82
C PHE A 160 -11.27 -12.98 5.53
N MET A 161 -10.18 -13.65 5.17
CA MET A 161 -10.11 -14.50 3.99
C MET A 161 -11.00 -15.74 4.11
N TYR A 162 -11.08 -16.36 5.30
CA TYR A 162 -12.03 -17.46 5.56
C TYR A 162 -13.46 -17.02 5.28
N LEU A 163 -13.89 -15.88 5.84
CA LEU A 163 -15.26 -15.38 5.66
C LEU A 163 -15.55 -15.09 4.19
N ILE A 164 -14.64 -14.43 3.48
CA ILE A 164 -14.82 -14.11 2.07
C ILE A 164 -14.87 -15.37 1.22
N MET A 165 -13.90 -16.27 1.36
CA MET A 165 -13.71 -17.36 0.41
C MET A 165 -14.61 -18.56 0.68
N VAL A 166 -15.06 -18.75 1.93
CA VAL A 166 -15.93 -19.88 2.30
C VAL A 166 -17.41 -19.51 2.25
N PHE A 167 -17.77 -18.25 2.50
CA PHE A 167 -19.16 -17.83 2.54
C PHE A 167 -19.51 -16.84 1.43
N ILE A 168 -18.83 -15.69 1.38
CA ILE A 168 -19.26 -14.59 0.51
C ILE A 168 -19.08 -14.95 -0.97
N PHE A 169 -17.93 -15.48 -1.36
CA PHE A 169 -17.62 -15.78 -2.74
C PHE A 169 -18.49 -16.91 -3.31
N PRO A 170 -18.69 -18.06 -2.63
CA PRO A 170 -19.63 -19.08 -3.09
C PRO A 170 -21.06 -18.53 -3.25
N LEU A 171 -21.55 -17.72 -2.30
CA LEU A 171 -22.88 -17.12 -2.40
C LEU A 171 -23.00 -16.18 -3.60
N MET A 172 -21.96 -15.41 -3.94
CA MET A 172 -21.94 -14.58 -5.14
C MET A 172 -21.93 -15.41 -6.43
N MET A 173 -21.29 -16.57 -6.41
CA MET A 173 -21.21 -17.50 -7.55
C MET A 173 -22.41 -18.45 -7.62
N GLN A 174 -23.41 -18.28 -6.75
CA GLN A 174 -24.57 -19.17 -6.63
C GLN A 174 -24.19 -20.63 -6.33
N GLU A 175 -23.04 -20.84 -5.69
CA GLU A 175 -22.56 -22.14 -5.23
C GLU A 175 -23.06 -22.44 -3.81
N GLN A 176 -23.22 -23.72 -3.48
CA GLN A 176 -23.66 -24.13 -2.15
C GLN A 176 -22.51 -24.09 -1.14
N VAL A 177 -22.73 -23.42 -0.01
CA VAL A 177 -21.82 -23.47 1.14
C VAL A 177 -21.99 -24.82 1.84
N THR A 178 -21.01 -25.71 1.68
CA THR A 178 -21.07 -27.07 2.26
C THR A 178 -20.41 -27.12 3.63
N GLN A 179 -20.90 -27.98 4.53
CA GLN A 179 -20.25 -28.22 5.83
C GLN A 179 -18.79 -28.66 5.69
N LYS A 180 -18.49 -29.44 4.64
CA LYS A 180 -17.12 -29.85 4.29
C LYS A 180 -16.23 -28.63 4.00
N SER A 181 -16.70 -27.67 3.19
CA SER A 181 -15.95 -26.44 2.88
C SER A 181 -15.72 -25.57 4.12
N MET A 182 -16.71 -25.50 5.02
CA MET A 182 -16.61 -24.77 6.28
C MET A 182 -15.54 -25.35 7.20
N LEU A 183 -15.53 -26.67 7.38
CA LEU A 183 -14.58 -27.36 8.25
C LEU A 183 -13.15 -27.39 7.67
N ILE A 184 -13.00 -27.63 6.36
CA ILE A 184 -11.70 -27.63 5.69
C ILE A 184 -11.11 -26.22 5.59
N GLY A 185 -11.96 -25.20 5.44
CA GLY A 185 -11.51 -23.82 5.34
C GLY A 185 -10.81 -23.31 6.60
N ILE A 186 -11.23 -23.75 7.79
CA ILE A 186 -10.65 -23.30 9.08
C ILE A 186 -9.13 -23.55 9.14
N PRO A 187 -8.63 -24.80 9.01
CA PRO A 187 -7.19 -25.05 9.07
C PRO A 187 -6.45 -24.38 7.90
N ILE A 188 -7.02 -24.35 6.69
CA ILE A 188 -6.38 -23.72 5.52
C ILE A 188 -6.13 -22.23 5.76
N TRP A 189 -7.16 -21.49 6.18
CA TRP A 189 -7.06 -20.04 6.35
C TRP A 189 -6.34 -19.63 7.62
N LEU A 190 -6.33 -20.49 8.65
CA LEU A 190 -5.48 -20.31 9.82
C LEU A 190 -3.99 -20.43 9.44
N ILE A 191 -3.61 -21.50 8.73
CA ILE A 191 -2.23 -21.69 8.25
C ILE A 191 -1.84 -20.57 7.30
N GLY A 192 -2.71 -20.22 6.36
CA GLY A 192 -2.50 -19.11 5.43
C GLY A 192 -2.31 -17.77 6.15
N GLY A 193 -3.14 -17.47 7.15
CA GLY A 193 -3.04 -16.25 7.94
C GLY A 193 -1.75 -16.17 8.76
N LEU A 194 -1.36 -17.27 9.41
CA LEU A 194 -0.08 -17.34 10.14
C LEU A 194 1.11 -17.21 9.19
N GLY A 195 1.08 -17.88 8.03
CA GLY A 195 2.10 -17.77 6.99
C GLY A 195 2.25 -16.33 6.51
N PHE A 196 1.15 -15.68 6.14
CA PHE A 196 1.11 -14.28 5.73
C PHE A 196 1.70 -13.35 6.80
N GLY A 197 1.22 -13.47 8.04
CA GLY A 197 1.70 -12.65 9.15
C GLY A 197 3.22 -12.83 9.39
N PHE A 198 3.71 -14.06 9.33
CA PHE A 198 5.13 -14.35 9.49
C PHE A 198 5.98 -13.77 8.35
N THR A 199 5.53 -13.91 7.10
CA THR A 199 6.19 -13.28 5.95
C THR A 199 6.26 -11.76 6.13
N MET A 200 5.18 -11.13 6.58
CA MET A 200 5.16 -9.69 6.87
C MET A 200 6.13 -9.32 8.00
N LYS A 201 6.26 -10.15 9.03
CA LYS A 201 7.23 -9.95 10.13
C LYS A 201 8.65 -9.86 9.60
N ILE A 202 9.03 -10.82 8.76
CA ILE A 202 10.37 -10.85 8.16
C ILE A 202 10.58 -9.61 7.28
N TRP A 203 9.61 -9.30 6.43
CA TRP A 203 9.74 -8.24 5.46
C TRP A 203 9.82 -6.85 6.10
N MET A 204 8.93 -6.52 7.03
CA MET A 204 8.88 -5.21 7.68
C MET A 204 10.09 -4.98 8.60
N ASN A 205 10.59 -6.02 9.26
CA ASN A 205 11.76 -5.94 10.14
C ASN A 205 13.09 -5.98 9.36
N ARG A 206 13.07 -6.17 8.03
CA ARG A 206 14.28 -6.23 7.22
C ARG A 206 15.02 -4.89 7.28
N LYS A 207 16.25 -4.93 7.77
CA LYS A 207 17.16 -3.78 7.81
C LYS A 207 17.87 -3.56 6.47
N GLY A 208 18.54 -2.42 6.34
CA GLY A 208 19.47 -2.18 5.24
C GLY A 208 20.66 -3.15 5.31
N LYS A 209 21.47 -3.20 4.26
CA LYS A 209 22.79 -3.82 4.35
C LYS A 209 23.64 -2.98 5.31
N ILE A 210 24.45 -3.62 6.14
CA ILE A 210 25.45 -2.91 6.92
C ILE A 210 26.51 -2.44 5.92
N ALA A 211 26.82 -1.15 5.90
CA ALA A 211 27.94 -0.64 5.12
C ALA A 211 29.21 -1.30 5.67
N HIS A 212 29.86 -2.14 4.87
CA HIS A 212 31.22 -2.54 5.18
C HIS A 212 32.10 -1.35 4.76
N ASN A 213 32.48 -0.52 5.73
CA ASN A 213 33.57 0.42 5.52
C ASN A 213 34.83 -0.43 5.33
N ASN A 214 35.29 -0.54 4.08
CA ASN A 214 36.66 -0.95 3.76
C ASN A 214 37.57 0.28 3.80
#